data_AF-A0A661LLV5-F1
#
_entry.id   AF-A0A661LLV5-F1
#
_cell.length_a   1.000
_cell.length_b   1.000
_cell.length_c   1.000
_cell.angle_alpha   90.00
_cell.angle_beta   90.00
_cell.angle_gamma   90.00
#
_symmetry.space_group_name_H-M   'P 1'
#
loop_
_entity.id
_entity.type
_entity.pdbx_description
1 polymer ?
#
loop_
_entity_poly.entity_id
_entity_poly.type
_entity_poly.pdbx_seq_one_letter_code
_entity_poly.pdbx_strand_id
1 'polypeptide(L)' 'MIKKLALLFLLFFLSIFTLYLIFLSITSISIGLTNIERSGFWMPILCGLLIFCLTIFMIRLILYIFRQTKAKDKYPYI' A
#
# COMPACT_ATOMS: atom_id res chain seq x y z
N MET A 1 -2.11 22.07 15.95
CA MET A 1 -1.46 20.87 16.50
C MET A 1 -2.21 19.58 16.17
N ILE A 2 -3.50 19.47 16.51
CA ILE A 2 -4.32 18.25 16.30
C ILE A 2 -4.33 17.75 14.84
N LYS A 3 -4.46 18.66 13.85
CA LYS A 3 -4.48 18.30 12.42
C LYS A 3 -3.17 17.65 11.95
N LYS A 4 -2.01 18.13 12.42
CA LYS A 4 -0.70 17.55 12.07
C LYS A 4 -0.50 16.18 12.70
N LEU A 5 -0.96 16.01 13.95
CA LEU A 5 -0.94 14.73 14.65
C LEU A 5 -1.86 13.70 13.97
N ALA A 6 -3.08 14.09 13.60
CA ALA A 6 -4.01 13.22 12.88
C ALA A 6 -3.47 12.77 11.52
N LEU A 7 -2.81 13.67 10.78
CA LEU A 7 -2.15 13.33 9.53
C LEU A 7 -0.98 12.34 9.73
N LEU A 8 -0.18 12.53 10.79
CA LEU A 8 0.90 11.61 11.14
C LEU A 8 0.35 10.20 11.41
N PHE A 9 -0.71 10.09 12.22
CA PHE A 9 -1.38 8.81 12.46
C PHE A 9 -1.91 8.19 11.17
N LEU A 10 -2.58 8.98 10.32
CA LEU A 10 -3.08 8.51 9.04
C LEU A 10 -1.95 7.94 8.17
N LEU A 11 -0.84 8.66 8.03
CA LEU A 11 0.32 8.21 7.24
C LEU A 11 0.95 6.96 7.83
N PHE A 12 1.04 6.86 9.16
CA PHE A 12 1.55 5.69 9.85
C PHE A 12 0.69 4.46 9.59
N PHE A 13 -0.64 4.57 9.77
CA PHE A 13 -1.58 3.50 9.45
C PHE A 13 -1.53 3.11 7.98
N LEU A 14 -1.49 4.08 7.07
CA LEU A 14 -1.45 3.81 5.63
C LEU A 14 -0.14 3.11 5.23
N SER A 15 0.97 3.45 5.89
CA SER A 15 2.27 2.79 5.67
C SER A 15 2.27 1.35 6.18
N ILE A 16 1.76 1.09 7.39
CA ILE A 16 1.63 -0.27 7.94
C ILE A 16 0.71 -1.12 7.06
N PHE A 17 -0.44 -0.56 6.67
CA PHE A 17 -1.39 -1.23 5.79
C PHE A 17 -0.75 -1.59 4.44
N THR A 18 0.01 -0.67 3.85
CA THR A 18 0.75 -0.93 2.60
C THR A 18 1.78 -2.04 2.78
N LEU A 19 2.52 -2.06 3.90
CA LEU A 19 3.47 -3.12 4.20
C LEU A 19 2.78 -4.49 4.33
N TYR A 20 1.62 -4.53 5.00
CA TYR A 20 0.81 -5.74 5.11
C TYR A 20 0.35 -6.25 3.74
N LEU A 21 -0.09 -5.35 2.85
CA LEU A 21 -0.48 -5.73 1.48
C LEU A 21 0.70 -6.28 0.67
N ILE A 22 1.91 -5.73 0.83
CA ILE A 22 3.12 -6.28 0.20
C ILE A 22 3.38 -7.71 0.69
N PHE A 23 3.33 -7.93 2.00
CA PHE A 23 3.47 -9.27 2.58
C PHE A 23 2.42 -10.24 2.05
N LEU A 24 1.15 -9.81 1.99
CA LEU A 24 0.05 -10.63 1.48
C LEU A 24 0.22 -10.97 -0.01
N SER A 25 0.69 -10.02 -0.81
CA SER A 25 0.99 -10.24 -2.23
C SER A 25 2.09 -11.29 -2.41
N ILE A 26 3.21 -11.14 -1.71
CA ILE A 26 4.35 -12.07 -1.79
C ILE A 26 3.94 -13.48 -1.34
N THR A 27 3.26 -13.58 -0.20
CA THR A 27 2.82 -14.88 0.33
C THR A 27 1.83 -15.57 -0.60
N SER A 28 0.87 -14.83 -1.17
CA SER A 28 -0.11 -15.38 -2.12
C SER A 28 0.55 -15.90 -3.40
N ILE A 29 1.51 -15.15 -3.96
CA ILE A 29 2.27 -15.60 -5.14
C ILE A 29 3.11 -16.83 -4.79
N SER A 30 3.79 -16.80 -3.64
CA SER A 30 4.61 -17.93 -3.18
C SER A 30 3.78 -19.20 -3.01
N ILE A 31 2.59 -19.11 -2.41
CA ILE A 31 1.69 -20.26 -2.25
C ILE A 31 1.28 -20.83 -3.61
N GLY A 32 0.96 -19.97 -4.58
CA GLY A 32 0.62 -20.40 -5.93
C GLY A 32 1.78 -21.10 -6.64
N LEU A 33 3.00 -20.57 -6.51
CA LEU A 33 4.20 -21.16 -7.10
C LEU A 33 4.57 -22.50 -6.44
N THR A 34 4.44 -22.62 -5.11
CA THR A 34 4.69 -23.88 -4.38
C THR A 34 3.68 -24.98 -4.75
N ASN A 35 2.49 -24.61 -5.21
CA ASN A 35 1.42 -25.56 -5.55
C ASN A 35 1.18 -25.65 -7.06
N ILE A 36 2.19 -25.41 -7.90
CA ILE A 36 2.03 -25.31 -9.36
C ILE A 36 1.41 -26.57 -10.01
N GLU A 37 1.58 -27.73 -9.38
CA GLU A 37 1.05 -29.01 -9.84
C GLU A 37 -0.45 -29.20 -9.51
N ARG A 38 -1.01 -28.39 -8.61
CA ARG A 38 -2.42 -28.49 -8.22
C ARG A 38 -3.30 -27.68 -9.16
N SER A 39 -4.43 -28.25 -9.56
CA SER A 39 -5.49 -27.51 -10.24
C SER A 39 -5.91 -26.30 -9.40
N GLY A 40 -5.91 -25.10 -10.00
CA GLY A 40 -6.24 -23.86 -9.30
C GLY A 40 -5.04 -23.09 -8.70
N PHE A 41 -3.80 -23.53 -8.92
CA PHE A 41 -2.58 -22.84 -8.47
C PHE A 41 -2.48 -21.37 -8.96
N TRP A 42 -3.12 -21.07 -10.10
CA TRP A 42 -3.12 -19.75 -10.69
C TRP A 42 -3.91 -18.72 -9.87
N MET A 43 -4.88 -19.16 -9.06
CA MET A 43 -5.78 -18.27 -8.32
C MET A 43 -5.04 -17.47 -7.23
N PRO A 44 -4.19 -18.08 -6.36
CA PRO A 44 -3.31 -17.32 -5.46
C PRO A 44 -2.34 -16.38 -6.19
N ILE A 45 -1.83 -16.76 -7.36
CA ILE A 45 -0.92 -15.90 -8.14
C ILE A 45 -1.66 -14.67 -8.63
N LEU A 46 -2.84 -14.85 -9.24
CA LEU A 46 -3.67 -13.75 -9.72
C LEU A 46 -4.06 -12.80 -8.57
N CYS A 47 -4.47 -13.36 -7.42
CA CYS A 47 -4.80 -12.57 -6.24
C CYS A 47 -3.59 -11.74 -5.76
N GLY A 48 -2.41 -12.36 -5.67
CA GLY A 48 -1.19 -11.68 -5.26
C GLY A 48 -0.77 -10.56 -6.23
N LEU A 49 -0.94 -10.76 -7.54
CA LEU A 49 -0.72 -9.71 -8.54
C LEU A 49 -1.71 -8.55 -8.43
N LEU A 50 -3.00 -8.83 -8.20
CA LEU A 50 -4.00 -7.78 -7.96
C LEU A 50 -3.69 -6.97 -6.70
N ILE A 51 -3.27 -7.65 -5.62
CA ILE A 51 -2.82 -6.98 -4.39
C ILE A 51 -1.58 -6.15 -4.67
N PHE A 52 -0.65 -6.61 -5.50
CA PHE A 52 0.53 -5.84 -5.91
C PHE A 52 0.16 -4.57 -6.69
N CYS A 53 -0.83 -4.64 -7.59
CA CYS A 53 -1.34 -3.44 -8.27
C CYS A 53 -1.95 -2.46 -7.25
N LEU A 54 -2.68 -2.96 -6.26
CA LEU A 54 -3.24 -2.15 -5.19
C LEU A 54 -2.16 -1.51 -4.31
N THR A 55 -1.07 -2.21 -3.99
CA THR A 55 0.05 -1.64 -3.21
C THR A 55 0.70 -0.47 -3.94
N ILE A 56 0.92 -0.59 -5.25
CA ILE A 56 1.45 0.51 -6.07
C ILE A 56 0.53 1.74 -5.98
N PHE A 57 -0.78 1.53 -6.06
CA PHE A 57 -1.75 2.61 -5.91
C PHE A 57 -1.67 3.26 -4.52
N MET A 58 -1.58 2.46 -3.45
CA MET A 58 -1.44 2.98 -2.08
C MET A 58 -0.15 3.79 -1.88
N ILE A 59 0.97 3.34 -2.43
CA ILE A 59 2.24 4.09 -2.39
C ILE A 59 2.08 5.45 -3.09
N ARG A 60 1.46 5.48 -4.27
CA ARG A 60 1.18 6.74 -4.98
C ARG A 60 0.29 7.67 -4.16
N LEU A 61 -0.72 7.13 -3.47
CA LEU A 61 -1.60 7.89 -2.58
C LEU A 61 -0.83 8.50 -1.40
N ILE A 62 0.01 7.71 -0.72
CA ILE A 62 0.88 8.20 0.37
C ILE A 62 1.76 9.34 -0.11
N LEU A 63 2.44 9.17 -1.25
CA LEU A 63 3.30 10.19 -1.85
C LEU A 63 2.52 11.45 -2.23
N TYR A 64 1.30 11.29 -2.74
CA TYR A 64 0.42 12.41 -3.07
C TYR A 64 0.05 13.22 -1.81
N ILE A 65 -0.39 12.55 -0.74
CA ILE A 65 -0.74 13.18 0.54
C ILE A 65 0.48 13.91 1.12
N PHE A 66 1.66 13.27 1.08
CA PHE A 66 2.90 13.86 1.57
C PHE A 66 3.28 15.13 0.79
N ARG A 67 3.19 15.10 -0.54
CA ARG A 67 3.46 16.27 -1.40
C ARG A 67 2.49 17.42 -1.16
N GLN A 68 1.19 17.13 -1.06
CA GLN A 68 0.16 18.13 -0.73
C GLN A 68 0.44 18.82 0.61
N THR A 69 0.83 18.04 1.62
CA THR A 69 1.15 18.57 2.95
C THR A 69 2.37 19.48 2.90
N LYS A 70 3.43 19.07 2.19
CA LYS A 70 4.65 19.87 2.03
C LYS A 70 4.41 21.17 1.25
N ALA A 71 3.54 21.16 0.25
CA ALA A 71 3.15 22.36 -0.49
C ALA A 71 2.40 23.36 0.41
N LYS A 72 1.53 22.85 1.30
CA LYS A 72 0.74 23.67 2.23
C LYS A 72 1.58 24.29 3.35
N ASP A 73 2.61 23.59 3.83
CA ASP A 73 3.56 24.16 4.80
C ASP A 73 4.51 25.21 4.15
N LYS A 74 4.68 25.22 2.82
CA LYS A 74 5.56 26.16 2.11
C LYS A 74 4.91 27.54 1.83
N TYR A 75 3.57 27.61 1.79
CA TYR A 75 2.81 28.85 1.57
C TYR A 75 1.67 28.98 2.61
N PRO A 76 1.96 29.48 3.83
CA PRO A 76 0.97 29.57 4.89
C PRO A 76 -0.04 30.72 4.76
N TYR A 77 0.08 31.58 3.75
CA TYR A 77 -0.62 32.88 3.65
C TYR A 77 -1.46 33.08 2.38
N ILE A 78 -1.87 32.00 1.71
CA ILE A 78 -2.92 32.03 0.67
C ILE A 78 -4.06 31.12 1.13
#